data_AF-A0A1G6PGC6-F1
#
_entry.id   AF-A0A1G6PGC6-F1
#
_cell.length_a   1.000
_cell.length_b   1.000
_cell.length_c   1.000
_cell.angle_alpha   90.00
_cell.angle_beta   90.00
_cell.angle_gamma   90.00
#
_symmetry.space_group_name_H-M   'P 1'
#
loop_
_entity.id
_entity.type
_entity.pdbx_description
1 polymer ?
#
loop_
_entity_poly.entity_id
_entity_poly.type
_entity_poly.pdbx_seq_one_letter_code
_entity_poly.pdbx_strand_id
1 'polypeptide(L)'
;MLNNRKRLPLLAFILLMLAASCSSNQESQGQQPEYNDIKQMVMDVLHTQEGKKALQEIMKDPEFKKEIVVSQQDMEKSINKAMQEPKMQEQLKKLFEEPKVAANFAKTTQKEHEKLIKQLMKDPEYQKMMQDVMKDPEFSNQLNQVLKGRKGREEIQKVMEDALESPTFQQKFSKLLEETVKKMEQEKQKQGKKGGQKNSGGSGGQSGGGSGGS
;
A
#
# COMPACT_ATOMS: atom_id res chain seq x y z
N MET A 1 -67.42 -11.18 -98.99
CA MET A 1 -68.18 -12.06 -98.08
C MET A 1 -67.54 -13.44 -98.08
N LEU A 2 -67.40 -14.03 -96.89
CA LEU A 2 -67.10 -15.44 -96.59
C LEU A 2 -65.84 -16.06 -97.24
N ASN A 3 -64.75 -16.15 -96.48
CA ASN A 3 -64.36 -17.47 -95.94
C ASN A 3 -63.46 -17.38 -94.68
N ASN A 4 -63.84 -16.56 -93.69
CA ASN A 4 -63.15 -16.49 -92.39
C ASN A 4 -63.42 -17.71 -91.49
N ARG A 5 -64.21 -18.70 -91.94
CA ARG A 5 -64.53 -19.92 -91.18
C ARG A 5 -63.50 -21.05 -91.30
N LYS A 6 -62.58 -21.01 -92.27
CA LYS A 6 -61.53 -22.03 -92.44
C LYS A 6 -60.12 -21.60 -92.01
N ARG A 7 -59.93 -20.32 -91.69
CA ARG A 7 -58.65 -19.78 -91.17
C ARG A 7 -58.57 -19.78 -89.63
N LEU A 8 -59.72 -19.86 -88.96
CA LEU A 8 -59.81 -19.93 -87.49
C LEU A 8 -59.23 -21.23 -86.89
N PRO A 9 -59.44 -22.45 -87.46
CA PRO A 9 -58.79 -23.65 -86.92
C PRO A 9 -57.29 -23.71 -87.24
N LEU A 10 -56.83 -23.08 -88.33
CA LEU A 10 -55.42 -23.04 -88.71
C LEU A 10 -54.60 -22.12 -87.79
N LEU A 11 -55.17 -20.98 -87.40
CA LEU A 11 -54.53 -20.04 -86.47
C LEU A 11 -54.52 -20.57 -85.03
N ALA A 12 -55.57 -21.30 -84.62
CA ALA A 12 -55.64 -21.97 -83.32
C ALA A 12 -54.66 -23.15 -83.20
N PHE A 13 -54.39 -23.88 -84.28
CA PHE A 13 -53.42 -24.98 -84.28
C PHE A 13 -51.97 -24.47 -84.22
N ILE A 14 -51.69 -23.31 -84.82
CA ILE A 14 -50.39 -22.64 -84.70
C ILE A 14 -50.19 -22.09 -83.29
N LEU A 15 -51.22 -21.50 -82.66
CA LEU A 15 -51.14 -21.02 -81.27
C LEU A 15 -50.95 -22.18 -80.25
N LEU A 16 -51.51 -23.37 -80.53
CA LEU A 16 -51.35 -24.57 -79.70
C LEU A 16 -49.95 -25.20 -79.82
N MET A 17 -49.29 -25.07 -80.98
CA MET A 17 -47.91 -25.55 -81.19
C MET A 17 -46.85 -24.64 -80.53
N LEU A 18 -47.14 -23.34 -80.36
CA LEU A 18 -46.28 -22.46 -79.55
C LEU A 18 -46.40 -22.75 -78.04
N ALA A 19 -47.52 -23.28 -77.56
CA ALA A 19 -47.70 -23.61 -76.13
C ALA A 19 -47.15 -25.01 -75.73
N ALA A 20 -46.91 -25.91 -76.69
CA ALA A 20 -46.40 -27.25 -76.44
C ALA A 20 -44.87 -27.38 -76.62
N SER A 21 -44.17 -26.31 -77.01
CA SER A 21 -42.70 -26.27 -77.15
C SER A 21 -41.99 -25.71 -75.91
N CYS A 22 -42.46 -26.04 -74.71
CA CYS A 22 -41.67 -25.95 -73.49
C CYS A 22 -41.46 -27.37 -72.94
N SER A 23 -40.65 -28.16 -73.66
CA SER A 23 -40.02 -29.35 -73.12
C SER A 23 -38.51 -29.11 -73.11
N SER A 24 -37.98 -29.07 -71.88
CA SER A 24 -36.59 -29.29 -71.49
C SER A 24 -35.51 -28.77 -72.45
N ASN A 25 -35.23 -27.49 -72.36
CA ASN A 25 -33.85 -27.03 -72.43
C ASN A 25 -33.59 -26.17 -71.22
N GLN A 26 -32.92 -26.79 -70.24
CA GLN A 26 -31.93 -26.24 -69.33
C GLN A 26 -31.79 -24.72 -69.33
N GLU A 27 -32.83 -24.03 -68.87
CA GLU A 27 -32.62 -22.85 -68.06
C GLU A 27 -32.23 -23.40 -66.69
N SER A 28 -30.95 -23.25 -66.36
CA SER A 28 -30.52 -23.12 -64.98
C SER A 28 -31.28 -21.94 -64.38
N GLN A 29 -32.55 -22.15 -64.05
CA GLN A 29 -33.23 -21.40 -63.02
C GLN A 29 -32.37 -21.64 -61.78
N GLY A 30 -31.53 -20.65 -61.49
CA GLY A 30 -30.93 -20.52 -60.20
C GLY A 30 -32.07 -20.54 -59.20
N GLN A 31 -32.32 -21.72 -58.62
CA GLN A 31 -32.59 -21.79 -57.21
C GLN A 31 -31.38 -21.09 -56.59
N GLN A 32 -31.53 -19.78 -56.37
CA GLN A 32 -30.76 -19.15 -55.34
C GLN A 32 -30.88 -20.09 -54.15
N PRO A 33 -29.77 -20.58 -53.60
CA PRO A 33 -29.84 -21.51 -52.51
C PRO A 33 -30.81 -20.94 -51.49
N GLU A 34 -31.78 -21.75 -51.04
CA GLU A 34 -32.76 -21.33 -50.04
C GLU A 34 -31.99 -20.61 -48.94
N TYR A 35 -32.48 -19.47 -48.47
CA TYR A 35 -31.74 -18.64 -47.51
C TYR A 35 -31.23 -19.46 -46.30
N ASN A 36 -31.97 -20.52 -45.94
CA ASN A 36 -31.59 -21.50 -44.93
C ASN A 36 -30.34 -22.33 -45.29
N ASP A 37 -30.17 -22.74 -46.55
CA ASP A 37 -29.01 -23.48 -47.03
C ASP A 37 -27.75 -22.60 -47.06
N ILE A 38 -27.88 -21.34 -47.49
CA ILE A 38 -26.79 -20.36 -47.43
C ILE A 38 -26.39 -20.11 -45.98
N LYS A 39 -27.37 -19.90 -45.10
CA LYS A 39 -27.12 -19.70 -43.67
C LYS A 39 -26.40 -20.89 -43.05
N GLN A 40 -26.81 -22.10 -43.39
CA GLN A 40 -26.18 -23.32 -42.87
C GLN A 40 -24.76 -23.49 -43.41
N MET A 41 -24.53 -23.25 -44.70
CA MET A 41 -23.20 -23.25 -45.29
C MET A 41 -22.27 -22.21 -44.65
N VAL A 42 -22.76 -20.98 -44.43
CA VAL A 42 -21.98 -19.91 -43.77
C VAL A 42 -21.67 -20.29 -42.32
N MET A 43 -22.65 -20.85 -41.60
CA MET A 43 -22.41 -21.37 -40.25
C MET A 43 -21.37 -22.47 -40.25
N ASP A 44 -21.45 -23.43 -41.15
CA ASP A 44 -20.51 -24.54 -41.24
C ASP A 44 -19.09 -24.03 -41.54
N VAL A 45 -18.95 -23.08 -42.49
CA VAL A 45 -17.67 -22.40 -42.80
C VAL A 45 -17.09 -21.70 -41.57
N LEU A 46 -17.90 -20.98 -40.79
CA LEU A 46 -17.42 -20.32 -39.55
C LEU A 46 -16.99 -21.33 -38.47
N HIS A 47 -17.62 -22.50 -38.42
CA HIS A 47 -17.26 -23.55 -37.46
C HIS A 47 -16.06 -24.40 -37.91
N THR A 48 -15.68 -24.38 -39.19
CA THR A 48 -14.46 -25.05 -39.69
C THR A 48 -13.18 -24.52 -39.06
N GLN A 49 -12.11 -25.30 -39.18
CA GLN A 49 -10.80 -24.92 -38.64
C GLN A 49 -10.22 -23.73 -39.42
N GLU A 50 -10.51 -23.65 -40.71
CA GLU A 50 -10.15 -22.55 -41.59
C GLU A 50 -10.89 -21.27 -41.19
N GLY A 51 -12.21 -21.35 -40.93
CA GLY A 51 -13.01 -20.23 -40.45
C GLY A 51 -12.54 -19.71 -39.09
N LYS A 52 -12.25 -20.60 -38.14
CA LYS A 52 -11.67 -20.23 -36.84
C LYS A 52 -10.28 -19.59 -36.96
N LYS A 53 -9.43 -20.10 -37.84
CA LYS A 53 -8.10 -19.51 -38.11
C LYS A 53 -8.22 -18.12 -38.73
N ALA A 54 -9.09 -17.93 -39.71
CA ALA A 54 -9.35 -16.63 -40.31
C ALA A 54 -9.84 -15.62 -39.26
N LEU A 55 -10.78 -16.04 -38.38
CA LEU A 55 -11.22 -15.20 -37.26
C LEU A 55 -10.08 -14.89 -36.26
N GLN A 56 -9.20 -15.85 -35.97
CA GLN A 56 -8.03 -15.62 -35.12
C GLN A 56 -7.02 -14.66 -35.75
N GLU A 57 -6.86 -14.68 -37.08
CA GLU A 57 -6.02 -13.74 -37.82
C GLU A 57 -6.59 -12.33 -37.78
N ILE A 58 -7.89 -12.19 -38.01
CA ILE A 58 -8.60 -10.91 -37.88
C ILE A 58 -8.51 -10.40 -36.44
N MET A 59 -8.65 -11.27 -35.43
CA MET A 59 -8.46 -10.90 -34.02
C MET A 59 -7.03 -10.49 -33.67
N LYS A 60 -6.02 -10.74 -34.51
CA LYS A 60 -4.66 -10.20 -34.30
C LYS A 60 -4.54 -8.76 -34.80
N ASP A 61 -5.42 -8.33 -35.71
CA ASP A 61 -5.45 -6.99 -36.27
C ASP A 61 -5.74 -5.94 -35.16
N PRO A 62 -4.84 -4.95 -34.96
CA PRO A 62 -5.03 -3.88 -33.99
C PRO A 62 -6.25 -2.98 -34.25
N GLU A 63 -6.66 -2.81 -35.50
CA GLU A 63 -7.85 -2.00 -35.84
C GLU A 63 -9.11 -2.75 -35.44
N PHE A 64 -9.19 -4.04 -35.78
CA PHE A 64 -10.31 -4.89 -35.38
C PHE A 64 -10.42 -5.01 -33.85
N LYS A 65 -9.31 -5.18 -33.12
CA LYS A 65 -9.31 -5.23 -31.63
C LYS A 65 -9.90 -4.00 -30.96
N LYS A 66 -9.75 -2.81 -31.56
CA LYS A 66 -10.28 -1.55 -31.01
C LYS A 66 -11.80 -1.45 -31.17
N GLU A 67 -12.35 -2.09 -32.20
CA GLU A 67 -13.78 -2.06 -32.51
C GLU A 67 -14.60 -3.13 -31.76
N ILE A 68 -13.94 -4.12 -31.16
CA ILE A 68 -14.61 -5.11 -30.32
C ILE A 68 -15.11 -4.43 -29.03
N VAL A 69 -16.40 -4.12 -28.99
CA VAL A 69 -17.07 -3.64 -27.79
C VAL A 69 -17.38 -4.84 -26.90
N VAL A 70 -16.60 -5.02 -25.83
CA VAL A 70 -16.95 -5.96 -24.75
C VAL A 70 -17.99 -5.30 -23.85
N SER A 71 -19.06 -6.01 -23.53
CA SER A 71 -20.08 -5.48 -22.60
C SER A 71 -19.45 -5.20 -21.23
N GLN A 72 -19.86 -4.12 -20.56
CA GLN A 72 -19.35 -3.79 -19.23
C GLN A 72 -19.60 -4.92 -18.23
N GLN A 73 -20.75 -5.60 -18.33
CA GLN A 73 -21.11 -6.72 -17.45
C GLN A 73 -20.20 -7.93 -17.64
N ASP A 74 -19.83 -8.27 -18.88
CA ASP A 74 -18.92 -9.39 -19.14
C ASP A 74 -17.49 -9.03 -18.75
N MET A 75 -17.10 -7.76 -18.88
CA MET A 75 -15.83 -7.25 -18.40
C MET A 75 -15.75 -7.34 -16.86
N GLU A 76 -16.77 -6.87 -16.14
CA GLU A 76 -16.85 -6.97 -14.67
C GLU A 76 -16.80 -8.41 -14.19
N LYS A 77 -17.57 -9.32 -14.80
CA LYS A 77 -17.55 -10.76 -14.46
C LYS A 77 -16.16 -11.35 -14.71
N SER A 78 -15.53 -11.00 -15.82
CA SER A 78 -14.20 -11.50 -16.17
C SER A 78 -13.13 -10.99 -15.21
N ILE A 79 -13.18 -9.71 -14.85
CA ILE A 79 -12.25 -9.12 -13.86
C ILE A 79 -12.45 -9.76 -12.49
N ASN A 80 -13.69 -9.90 -12.02
CA ASN A 80 -13.97 -10.54 -10.73
C ASN A 80 -13.48 -11.98 -10.67
N LYS A 81 -13.71 -12.74 -11.75
CA LYS A 81 -13.22 -14.11 -11.86
C LYS A 81 -11.69 -14.15 -11.86
N ALA A 82 -11.05 -13.31 -12.67
CA ALA A 82 -9.60 -13.20 -12.74
C ALA A 82 -8.99 -12.83 -11.37
N MET A 83 -9.59 -11.91 -10.60
CA MET A 83 -9.09 -11.52 -9.27
C MET A 83 -9.14 -12.66 -8.24
N GLN A 84 -10.02 -13.64 -8.42
CA GLN A 84 -10.13 -14.80 -7.52
C GLN A 84 -9.21 -15.95 -7.93
N GLU A 85 -8.65 -15.93 -9.13
CA GLU A 85 -7.78 -16.98 -9.62
C GLU A 85 -6.36 -16.88 -9.02
N PRO A 86 -5.83 -17.93 -8.37
CA PRO A 86 -4.49 -17.90 -7.78
C PRO A 86 -3.37 -17.57 -8.77
N LYS A 87 -3.52 -18.01 -10.03
CA LYS A 87 -2.55 -17.73 -11.10
C LYS A 87 -2.45 -16.24 -11.42
N MET A 88 -3.57 -15.51 -11.31
CA MET A 88 -3.58 -14.07 -11.53
C MET A 88 -2.92 -13.31 -10.38
N GLN A 89 -2.93 -13.83 -9.15
CA GLN A 89 -2.20 -13.21 -8.04
C GLN A 89 -0.70 -13.13 -8.32
N GLU A 90 -0.11 -14.18 -8.89
CA GLU A 90 1.32 -14.19 -9.24
C GLU A 90 1.63 -13.18 -10.35
N GLN A 91 0.76 -13.08 -11.36
CA GLN A 91 0.91 -12.10 -12.43
C GLN A 91 0.73 -10.66 -11.94
N LEU A 92 -0.24 -10.42 -11.06
CA LEU A 92 -0.44 -9.11 -10.41
C LEU A 92 0.76 -8.74 -9.55
N LYS A 93 1.36 -9.69 -8.83
CA LYS A 93 2.59 -9.45 -8.06
C LYS A 93 3.72 -8.97 -8.96
N LYS A 94 3.98 -9.67 -10.08
CA LYS A 94 4.99 -9.25 -11.08
C LYS A 94 4.66 -7.88 -11.67
N LEU A 95 3.39 -7.61 -11.94
CA LEU A 95 2.95 -6.32 -12.46
C LEU A 95 3.15 -5.19 -11.45
N PHE A 96 2.96 -5.44 -10.16
CA PHE A 96 3.22 -4.45 -9.10
C PHE A 96 4.70 -4.27 -8.77
N GLU A 97 5.57 -5.19 -9.18
CA GLU A 97 7.03 -5.01 -9.11
C GLU A 97 7.52 -4.01 -10.19
N GLU A 98 6.75 -3.79 -11.26
CA GLU A 98 7.07 -2.79 -12.29
C GLU A 98 6.99 -1.35 -11.73
N PRO A 99 8.08 -0.57 -11.72
CA PRO A 99 8.13 0.73 -11.04
C PRO A 99 7.07 1.73 -11.52
N LYS A 100 6.78 1.75 -12.82
CA LYS A 100 5.76 2.65 -13.38
C LYS A 100 4.36 2.28 -12.92
N VAL A 101 4.06 0.98 -12.83
CA VAL A 101 2.76 0.51 -12.36
C VAL A 101 2.61 0.79 -10.87
N ALA A 102 3.63 0.44 -10.07
CA ALA A 102 3.66 0.72 -8.64
C ALA A 102 3.48 2.21 -8.33
N ALA A 103 4.19 3.08 -9.05
CA ALA A 103 4.09 4.53 -8.86
C ALA A 103 2.70 5.07 -9.22
N ASN A 104 2.13 4.63 -10.34
CA ASN A 104 0.80 5.06 -10.76
C ASN A 104 -0.30 4.54 -9.82
N PHE A 105 -0.16 3.30 -9.35
CA PHE A 105 -1.06 2.73 -8.35
C PHE A 105 -0.99 3.53 -7.04
N ALA A 106 0.21 3.71 -6.49
CA ALA A 106 0.42 4.48 -5.27
C ALA A 106 -0.13 5.91 -5.37
N LYS A 107 0.08 6.58 -6.51
CA LYS A 107 -0.45 7.93 -6.76
C LYS A 107 -1.98 7.95 -6.81
N THR A 108 -2.59 6.98 -7.48
CA THR A 108 -4.05 6.88 -7.59
C THR A 108 -4.69 6.55 -6.24
N THR A 109 -4.06 5.69 -5.44
CA THR A 109 -4.59 5.26 -4.13
C THR A 109 -4.16 6.15 -2.97
N GLN A 110 -3.30 7.16 -3.19
CA GLN A 110 -2.67 7.95 -2.13
C GLN A 110 -3.68 8.51 -1.12
N LYS A 111 -4.77 9.13 -1.61
CA LYS A 111 -5.77 9.77 -0.74
C LYS A 111 -6.50 8.77 0.15
N GLU A 112 -6.93 7.65 -0.42
CA GLU A 112 -7.63 6.61 0.34
C GLU A 112 -6.66 5.90 1.30
N HIS A 113 -5.41 5.70 0.89
CA HIS A 113 -4.38 5.12 1.75
C HIS A 113 -4.05 6.04 2.94
N GLU A 114 -3.93 7.35 2.73
CA GLU A 114 -3.75 8.32 3.80
C GLU A 114 -4.93 8.32 4.77
N LYS A 115 -6.16 8.29 4.23
CA LYS A 115 -7.38 8.21 5.03
C LYS A 115 -7.43 6.94 5.87
N LEU A 116 -7.08 5.79 5.29
CA LEU A 116 -6.98 4.53 5.99
C LEU A 116 -5.96 4.60 7.13
N ILE A 117 -4.74 5.08 6.88
CA ILE A 117 -3.71 5.22 7.93
C ILE A 117 -4.20 6.15 9.05
N LYS A 118 -4.83 7.29 8.71
CA LYS A 118 -5.39 8.22 9.71
C LYS A 118 -6.49 7.59 10.56
N GLN A 119 -7.30 6.72 9.98
CA GLN A 119 -8.33 5.97 10.70
C GLN A 119 -7.68 4.91 11.59
N LEU A 120 -6.73 4.14 11.07
CA LEU A 120 -5.97 3.14 11.83
C LEU A 120 -5.21 3.76 13.00
N MET A 121 -4.64 4.97 12.88
CA MET A 121 -4.00 5.64 14.01
C MET A 121 -4.94 5.91 15.20
N LYS A 122 -6.26 5.90 14.97
CA LYS A 122 -7.28 6.03 16.03
C LYS A 122 -7.79 4.68 16.52
N ASP A 123 -7.43 3.60 15.84
CA ASP A 123 -7.80 2.24 16.21
C ASP A 123 -6.93 1.72 17.37
N PRO A 124 -7.52 1.14 18.43
CA PRO A 124 -6.76 0.66 19.59
C PRO A 124 -5.75 -0.45 19.27
N GLU A 125 -6.05 -1.35 18.34
CA GLU A 125 -5.13 -2.45 17.99
C GLU A 125 -3.92 -1.91 17.23
N TYR A 126 -4.15 -1.01 16.27
CA TYR A 126 -3.08 -0.35 15.55
C TYR A 126 -2.23 0.55 16.47
N GLN A 127 -2.85 1.26 17.42
CA GLN A 127 -2.11 2.00 18.45
C GLN A 127 -1.24 1.10 19.31
N LYS A 128 -1.73 -0.08 19.68
CA LYS A 128 -0.93 -1.07 20.43
C LYS A 128 0.28 -1.53 19.62
N MET A 129 0.10 -1.86 18.33
CA MET A 129 1.21 -2.19 17.45
C MET A 129 2.23 -1.03 17.36
N MET A 130 1.75 0.20 17.26
CA MET A 130 2.64 1.38 17.24
C MET A 130 3.39 1.57 18.57
N GLN A 131 2.75 1.31 19.72
CA GLN A 131 3.42 1.34 21.02
C GLN A 131 4.50 0.27 21.12
N ASP A 132 4.27 -0.91 20.55
CA ASP A 132 5.29 -1.96 20.52
C ASP A 132 6.49 -1.57 19.65
N VAL A 133 6.27 -0.86 18.53
CA VAL A 133 7.35 -0.24 17.74
C VAL A 133 8.13 0.80 18.56
N MET A 134 7.45 1.61 19.39
CA MET A 134 8.13 2.60 20.25
C MET A 134 8.94 1.96 21.39
N LYS A 135 8.69 0.71 21.76
CA LYS A 135 9.50 -0.02 22.74
C LYS A 135 10.80 -0.56 22.16
N ASP A 136 11.02 -0.41 20.85
CA ASP A 136 12.26 -0.84 20.21
C ASP A 136 13.48 -0.14 20.85
N PRO A 137 14.59 -0.85 21.11
CA PRO A 137 15.80 -0.28 21.69
C PRO A 137 16.39 0.90 20.89
N GLU A 138 16.26 0.91 19.56
CA GLU A 138 16.74 2.02 18.73
C GLU A 138 15.93 3.29 18.99
N PHE A 139 14.60 3.16 19.10
CA PHE A 139 13.74 4.28 19.46
C PHE A 139 14.07 4.79 20.88
N SER A 140 14.29 3.89 21.82
CA SER A 140 14.72 4.24 23.18
C SER A 140 16.07 4.97 23.20
N ASN A 141 17.02 4.54 22.38
CA ASN A 141 18.32 5.21 22.23
C ASN A 141 18.15 6.62 21.65
N GLN A 142 17.30 6.80 20.65
CA GLN A 142 17.00 8.11 20.08
C GLN A 142 16.34 9.02 21.12
N LEU A 143 15.38 8.51 21.90
CA LEU A 143 14.76 9.26 22.99
C LEU A 143 15.78 9.68 24.06
N ASN A 144 16.71 8.78 24.42
CA ASN A 144 17.80 9.09 25.33
C ASN A 144 18.74 10.18 24.80
N GLN A 145 19.01 10.21 23.49
CA GLN A 145 19.80 11.29 22.88
C GLN A 145 19.07 12.63 22.95
N VAL A 146 17.75 12.64 22.72
CA VAL A 146 16.92 13.85 22.85
C VAL A 146 16.95 14.39 24.29
N LEU A 147 16.77 13.52 25.29
CA LEU A 147 16.84 13.89 26.71
C LEU A 147 18.22 14.42 27.12
N LYS A 148 19.30 13.83 26.59
CA LYS A 148 20.67 14.28 26.87
C LYS A 148 21.10 15.50 26.06
N GLY A 149 20.31 15.91 25.06
CA GLY A 149 20.56 17.09 24.24
C GLY A 149 20.40 18.39 25.03
N ARG A 150 20.82 19.52 24.43
CA ARG A 150 20.81 20.83 25.10
C ARG A 150 19.44 21.20 25.68
N LYS A 151 18.38 21.14 24.86
CA LYS A 151 17.01 21.42 25.29
C LYS A 151 16.53 20.47 26.40
N GLY A 152 16.87 19.18 26.29
CA GLY A 152 16.52 18.20 27.32
C GLY A 152 17.20 18.52 28.65
N ARG A 153 18.47 18.90 28.64
CA ARG A 153 19.20 19.34 29.84
C ARG A 153 18.63 20.62 30.43
N GLU A 154 18.25 21.60 29.62
CA GLU A 154 17.62 22.85 30.08
C GLU A 154 16.32 22.55 30.84
N GLU A 155 15.45 21.67 30.32
CA GLU A 155 14.22 21.34 31.03
C GLU A 155 14.44 20.45 32.24
N ILE A 156 15.41 19.52 32.19
CA ILE A 156 15.82 18.76 33.38
C ILE A 156 16.35 19.71 34.47
N GLN A 157 17.12 20.73 34.08
CA GLN A 157 17.64 21.72 35.02
C GLN A 157 16.52 22.53 35.67
N LYS A 158 15.54 23.03 34.88
CA LYS A 158 14.38 23.74 35.45
C LYS A 158 13.57 22.85 36.41
N VAL A 159 13.29 21.61 36.03
CA VAL A 159 12.58 20.66 36.91
C VAL A 159 13.38 20.41 38.20
N MET A 160 14.72 20.39 38.13
CA MET A 160 15.57 20.24 39.30
C MET A 160 15.59 21.50 40.17
N GLU A 161 15.59 22.69 39.57
CA GLU A 161 15.45 23.98 40.26
C GLU A 161 14.10 24.06 40.99
N ASP A 162 13.00 23.76 40.30
CA ASP A 162 11.65 23.71 40.89
C ASP A 162 11.56 22.68 42.04
N ALA A 163 12.20 21.52 41.88
CA ALA A 163 12.23 20.50 42.92
C ALA A 163 12.99 20.98 44.17
N LEU A 164 14.11 21.71 44.00
CA LEU A 164 14.89 22.30 45.10
C LEU A 164 14.13 23.39 45.84
N GLU A 165 13.28 24.13 45.13
CA GLU A 165 12.40 25.14 45.73
C GLU A 165 11.20 24.53 46.46
N SER A 166 10.90 23.25 46.24
CA SER A 166 9.76 22.61 46.90
C SER A 166 9.97 22.53 48.42
N PRO A 167 8.97 22.92 49.25
CA PRO A 167 9.07 22.87 50.70
C PRO A 167 9.42 21.48 51.23
N THR A 168 8.91 20.44 50.59
CA THR A 168 9.18 19.04 50.93
C THR A 168 10.65 18.69 50.72
N PHE A 169 11.25 19.14 49.63
CA PHE A 169 12.66 18.91 49.36
C PHE A 169 13.54 19.70 50.31
N GLN A 170 13.25 20.99 50.51
CA GLN A 170 13.97 21.85 51.45
C GLN A 170 13.96 21.26 52.86
N GLN A 171 12.81 20.78 53.36
CA GLN A 171 12.72 20.13 54.66
C GLN A 171 13.57 18.85 54.75
N LYS A 172 13.52 17.99 53.73
CA LYS A 172 14.34 16.76 53.70
C LYS A 172 15.82 17.10 53.63
N PHE A 173 16.19 18.10 52.84
CA PHE A 173 17.56 18.58 52.70
C PHE A 173 18.10 19.15 54.01
N SER A 174 17.33 20.01 54.68
CA SER A 174 17.69 20.56 56.00
C SER A 174 17.85 19.47 57.06
N LYS A 175 16.94 18.48 57.12
CA LYS A 175 17.07 17.34 58.04
C LYS A 175 18.33 16.52 57.77
N LEU A 176 18.63 16.24 56.50
CA LEU A 176 19.84 15.51 56.12
C LEU A 176 21.11 16.29 56.51
N LEU A 177 21.10 17.61 56.32
CA LEU A 177 22.21 18.48 56.69
C LEU A 177 22.42 18.49 58.21
N GLU A 178 21.35 18.62 59.00
CA GLU A 178 21.40 18.54 60.46
C GLU A 178 21.96 17.19 60.95
N GLU A 179 21.50 16.07 60.39
CA GLU A 179 22.02 14.74 60.73
C GLU A 179 23.50 14.60 60.38
N THR A 180 23.92 15.15 59.25
CA THR A 180 25.32 15.10 58.79
C THR A 180 26.22 15.94 59.68
N VAL A 181 25.79 17.15 60.07
CA VAL A 181 26.50 18.01 61.03
C VAL A 181 26.62 17.31 62.38
N LYS A 182 25.53 16.75 62.91
CA LYS A 182 25.54 15.98 64.17
C LYS A 182 26.52 14.80 64.12
N LYS A 183 26.58 14.06 63.00
CA LYS A 183 27.56 12.98 62.82
C LYS A 183 29.00 13.49 62.82
N MET A 184 29.29 14.57 62.09
CA MET A 184 30.62 15.18 62.08
C MET A 184 31.06 15.72 63.45
N GLU A 185 30.14 16.31 64.22
CA GLU A 185 30.42 16.76 65.59
C GLU A 185 30.68 15.59 66.54
N GLN A 186 29.91 14.51 66.42
CA GLN A 186 30.13 13.28 67.19
C GLN A 186 31.46 12.60 66.82
N GLU A 187 31.86 12.62 65.55
CA GLU A 187 33.17 12.13 65.10
C GLU A 187 34.32 13.02 65.58
N LYS A 188 34.17 14.35 65.57
CA LYS A 188 35.14 15.29 66.15
C LYS A 188 35.28 15.12 67.66
N GLN A 189 34.20 14.86 68.39
CA GLN A 189 34.27 14.55 69.83
C GLN A 189 34.95 13.19 70.11
N LYS A 190 34.84 12.21 69.20
CA LYS A 190 35.58 10.94 69.31
C LYS A 190 37.08 11.09 68.99
N GLN A 191 37.48 12.02 68.11
CA GLN A 191 38.90 12.33 67.88
C GLN A 191 39.51 13.28 68.91
N GLY A 192 38.71 14.16 69.55
CA GLY A 192 39.19 15.09 70.59
C GLY A 192 39.55 14.44 71.94
N LYS A 193 39.14 13.19 72.19
CA LYS A 193 39.43 12.47 73.45
C LYS A 193 40.77 11.73 73.49
N LYS A 194 41.64 11.88 72.49
CA LYS A 194 42.98 11.24 72.43
C LYS A 194 44.18 12.20 72.52
N GLY A 195 43.97 13.49 72.80
CA GLY A 195 45.03 14.51 72.81
C GLY A 195 45.28 15.23 74.14
N GLY A 196 44.64 14.84 75.24
CA GLY A 196 44.66 15.61 76.48
C GLY A 196 45.18 14.87 77.70
N GLN A 197 46.41 14.35 77.69
CA GLN A 197 47.11 14.00 78.94
C GLN A 197 48.64 13.89 78.76
N LYS A 198 49.37 14.48 79.73
CA LYS A 198 50.83 14.75 79.83
C LYS A 198 51.25 16.04 79.09
N ASN A 199 51.87 17.04 79.72
CA ASN A 199 52.86 16.96 80.79
C ASN A 199 52.86 18.26 81.62
N SER A 200 52.76 18.13 82.94
CA SER A 200 53.08 19.17 83.90
C SER A 200 54.45 18.82 84.50
N GLY A 201 55.35 19.79 84.56
CA GLY A 201 56.61 19.71 85.30
C GLY A 201 57.86 19.60 84.44
N GLY A 202 58.75 20.59 84.55
CA GLY A 202 60.09 20.49 83.99
C GLY A 202 60.78 21.84 83.79
N SER A 203 61.33 22.38 84.87
CA SER A 203 62.23 23.53 84.92
C SER A 203 63.43 23.41 83.98
N GLY A 204 63.93 24.54 83.48
CA GLY A 204 65.36 24.68 83.17
C GLY A 204 65.71 25.30 81.82
N GLY A 205 66.17 26.55 81.87
CA GLY A 205 67.46 26.88 81.23
C GLY A 205 67.46 27.43 79.81
N GLN A 206 67.58 28.77 79.75
CA GLN A 206 68.67 29.48 79.10
C GLN A 206 68.80 29.49 77.55
N SER A 207 68.92 30.74 77.07
CA SER A 207 69.60 31.16 75.83
C SER A 207 68.79 30.97 74.55
N GLY A 208 68.58 31.96 73.69
CA GLY A 208 69.21 33.27 73.54
C GLY A 208 69.17 33.61 72.06
N GLY A 209 68.84 34.86 71.73
CA GLY A 209 69.27 35.51 70.49
C GLY A 209 68.42 35.28 69.23
N GLY A 210 67.65 36.32 68.86
CA GLY A 210 68.04 37.13 67.70
C GLY A 210 67.28 36.92 66.38
N SER A 211 66.64 38.02 65.97
CA SER A 211 66.47 38.52 64.58
C SER A 211 65.66 37.63 63.62
N GLY A 212 64.57 38.07 63.00
CA GLY A 212 64.30 39.39 62.43
C GLY A 212 64.32 39.28 60.89
N GLY A 213 63.25 39.73 60.23
CA GLY A 213 63.33 40.31 58.89
C GLY A 213 62.69 39.53 57.74
N SER A 214 61.65 40.18 57.19
CA SER A 214 61.15 40.15 55.80
C SER A 214 60.32 38.97 55.32
#